data_AF-A0A0M2LV39-F1
#
_entry.id   AF-A0A0M2LV39-F1
#
_cell.length_a   1.000
_cell.length_b   1.000
_cell.length_c   1.000
_cell.angle_alpha   90.00
_cell.angle_beta   90.00
_cell.angle_gamma   90.00
#
_symmetry.space_group_name_H-M   'P 1'
#
loop_
_entity.id
_entity.type
_entity.pdbx_description
1 polymer ?
#
loop_
_entity_poly.entity_id
_entity_poly.type
_entity_poly.pdbx_seq_one_letter_code
_entity_poly.pdbx_strand_id
1 'polypeptide(L)'
;MSLRLGIESECLDTLKVGEVKPSEDGTVMHVTYRRRRVRKRQGRSRTTDPIDPPPAGEKLAEQIGSFGTAGGLLALMLRRAQLRGKLLGDRLWSRRIDAKDFAWYTGILAGRGLRCDYGRELKIDRTKFRVTYKTAKNVKSRGMLPLVADDNTPAVRARHYDGSERMKPLYEQAIEDAALEALAYAQQGPKIVDLPSNADDEAVSATSDELDIPVEQIKAALTGETDVWLSSCRDFYNSPFDAPGRPCSKAFFKCLGCGNALVTRRNLPRVIRFLGHIEEKRAEMSELDWRLKFSKTHASILTEILPRFPPAIVAEARIVAQGTDGAIHIPPELLT
;
A
#
# COMPACT_ATOMS: atom_id res chain seq x y z
N MET A 1 -11.73 -9.42 15.27
CA MET A 1 -11.49 -10.88 15.30
C MET A 1 -12.76 -11.62 14.90
N SER A 2 -12.77 -12.31 13.77
CA SER A 2 -13.74 -13.42 13.61
C SER A 2 -13.15 -14.54 14.44
N LEU A 3 -13.81 -14.92 15.53
CA LEU A 3 -13.45 -16.13 16.26
C LEU A 3 -13.84 -17.29 15.34
N ARG A 4 -12.95 -17.65 14.43
CA ARG A 4 -13.10 -18.80 13.54
C ARG A 4 -13.02 -20.05 14.43
N LEU A 5 -14.11 -20.38 15.10
CA LEU A 5 -14.26 -21.56 15.97
C LEU A 5 -14.07 -22.90 15.23
N GLY A 6 -13.81 -22.87 13.92
CA GLY A 6 -14.07 -24.00 13.03
C GLY A 6 -15.53 -24.44 13.05
N ILE A 7 -16.43 -23.69 13.70
CA ILE A 7 -17.84 -23.99 13.85
C ILE A 7 -18.59 -22.73 13.45
N GLU A 8 -19.42 -22.82 12.41
CA GLU A 8 -20.35 -21.76 12.07
C GLU A 8 -21.28 -21.53 13.27
N SER A 9 -21.27 -20.33 13.86
CA SER A 9 -22.03 -20.02 15.08
C SER A 9 -23.55 -20.23 14.92
N GLU A 10 -24.05 -20.18 13.69
CA GLU A 10 -25.42 -20.51 13.32
C GLU A 10 -25.75 -22.01 13.34
N CYS A 11 -24.74 -22.88 13.28
CA CYS A 11 -24.88 -24.33 13.37
C CYS A 11 -25.00 -24.83 14.82
N LEU A 12 -24.68 -23.99 15.82
CA LEU A 12 -24.81 -24.21 17.26
C LEU A 12 -26.09 -23.52 17.76
N ASP A 13 -27.00 -24.20 18.47
CA ASP A 13 -28.16 -23.50 19.07
C ASP A 13 -27.90 -23.16 20.55
N THR A 14 -27.26 -24.08 21.27
CA THR A 14 -26.77 -23.93 22.64
C THR A 14 -25.50 -24.74 22.81
N LEU A 15 -24.63 -24.32 23.73
CA LEU A 15 -23.45 -25.06 24.18
C LEU A 15 -23.47 -25.12 25.71
N LYS A 16 -23.32 -26.31 26.30
CA LYS A 16 -23.35 -26.55 27.73
C LYS A 16 -21.96 -26.69 28.35
N VAL A 17 -21.88 -26.60 29.69
CA VAL A 17 -20.63 -26.75 30.43
C VAL A 17 -19.95 -28.10 30.13
N GLY A 18 -20.70 -29.21 30.18
CA GLY A 18 -20.14 -30.54 29.92
C GLY A 18 -19.78 -30.83 28.46
N GLU A 19 -20.15 -29.93 27.54
CA GLU A 19 -19.90 -30.03 26.10
C GLU A 19 -18.56 -29.39 25.68
N VAL A 20 -17.86 -28.73 26.61
CA VAL A 20 -16.56 -28.08 26.38
C VAL A 20 -15.53 -28.65 27.36
N LYS A 21 -14.41 -29.16 26.85
CA LYS A 21 -13.33 -29.72 27.69
C LYS A 21 -11.97 -29.32 27.13
N PRO A 22 -10.99 -28.98 27.97
CA PRO A 22 -9.60 -28.86 27.52
C PRO A 22 -9.08 -30.24 27.09
N SER A 23 -8.10 -30.27 26.18
CA SER A 23 -7.27 -31.45 25.93
C SER A 23 -6.44 -31.81 27.16
N GLU A 24 -5.90 -33.03 27.18
CA GLU A 24 -5.06 -33.52 28.29
C GLU A 24 -3.82 -32.65 28.53
N ASP A 25 -3.22 -32.13 27.47
CA ASP A 25 -2.09 -31.20 27.51
C ASP A 25 -2.51 -29.73 27.72
N GLY A 26 -3.83 -29.46 27.76
CA GLY A 26 -4.37 -28.12 27.93
C GLY A 26 -3.97 -27.15 26.82
N THR A 27 -3.72 -27.63 25.59
CA THR A 27 -3.36 -26.75 24.47
C THR A 27 -4.55 -26.39 23.60
N VAL A 28 -5.59 -27.24 23.52
CA VAL A 28 -6.77 -27.03 22.69
C VAL A 28 -8.07 -27.30 23.44
N MET A 29 -9.19 -26.84 22.88
CA MET A 29 -10.52 -27.10 23.42
C MET A 29 -11.29 -28.11 22.55
N HIS A 30 -11.79 -29.16 23.18
CA HIS A 30 -12.74 -30.10 22.60
C HIS A 30 -14.17 -29.60 22.82
N VAL A 31 -14.93 -29.52 21.73
CA VAL A 31 -16.31 -29.04 21.72
C VAL A 31 -17.22 -30.10 21.11
N THR A 32 -18.15 -30.60 21.92
CA THR A 32 -19.21 -31.51 21.46
C THR A 32 -20.50 -30.74 21.29
N TYR A 33 -21.11 -30.80 20.10
CA TYR A 33 -22.31 -30.01 19.82
C TYR A 33 -23.28 -30.69 18.86
N ARG A 34 -24.51 -30.18 18.81
CA ARG A 34 -25.56 -30.65 17.90
C ARG A 34 -25.68 -29.73 16.68
N ARG A 35 -25.48 -30.27 15.48
CA ARG A 35 -25.55 -29.50 14.22
C ARG A 35 -27.00 -29.32 13.77
N ARG A 36 -27.37 -28.09 13.39
CA ARG A 36 -28.74 -27.76 12.94
C ARG A 36 -29.05 -28.10 11.47
N ARG A 37 -28.09 -27.94 10.55
CA ARG A 37 -28.32 -28.03 9.09
C ARG A 37 -28.50 -29.46 8.53
N VAL A 38 -28.54 -30.49 9.35
CA VAL A 38 -28.71 -31.88 8.89
C VAL A 38 -30.13 -32.33 9.22
N ARG A 39 -30.82 -32.93 8.25
CA ARG A 39 -32.22 -33.43 8.34
C ARG A 39 -32.46 -34.35 9.56
N LYS A 40 -31.39 -34.87 10.17
CA LYS A 40 -31.34 -35.52 11.49
C LYS A 40 -30.36 -34.76 12.39
N ARG A 41 -30.79 -34.35 13.59
CA ARG A 41 -29.95 -33.74 14.64
C ARG A 41 -28.86 -34.74 15.05
N GLN A 42 -27.67 -34.66 14.47
CA GLN A 42 -26.52 -35.49 14.84
C GLN A 42 -25.57 -34.73 15.78
N GLY A 43 -25.05 -35.43 16.79
CA GLY A 43 -23.94 -34.95 17.61
C GLY A 43 -22.64 -34.97 16.81
N ARG A 44 -21.82 -33.94 16.96
CA ARG A 44 -20.49 -33.79 16.34
C ARG A 44 -19.52 -33.36 17.44
N SER A 45 -18.28 -33.84 17.38
CA SER A 45 -17.18 -33.33 18.18
C SER A 45 -16.19 -32.63 17.24
N ARG A 46 -15.60 -31.51 17.70
CA ARG A 46 -14.50 -30.81 17.03
C ARG A 46 -13.49 -30.33 18.07
N THR A 47 -12.23 -30.28 17.68
CA THR A 47 -11.20 -29.48 18.34
C THR A 47 -11.29 -28.05 17.82
N THR A 48 -11.04 -27.05 18.66
CA THR A 48 -10.78 -25.70 18.18
C THR A 48 -9.49 -25.73 17.36
N ASP A 49 -9.61 -25.47 16.06
CA ASP A 49 -8.45 -25.44 15.17
C ASP A 49 -7.57 -24.23 15.50
N PRO A 50 -6.28 -24.41 15.81
CA PRO A 50 -5.36 -23.31 16.03
C PRO A 50 -4.91 -22.78 14.66
N ILE A 51 -5.77 -21.99 14.01
CA ILE A 51 -5.42 -21.20 12.81
C ILE A 51 -5.17 -22.08 11.56
N ASP A 52 -5.24 -21.48 10.36
CA ASP A 52 -4.37 -21.91 9.24
C ASP A 52 -2.95 -22.23 9.77
N PRO A 53 -2.20 -23.17 9.19
CA PRO A 53 -0.92 -23.60 9.75
C PRO A 53 -0.05 -22.37 10.07
N PRO A 54 0.57 -22.29 11.26
CA PRO A 54 1.55 -21.25 11.54
C PRO A 54 2.64 -21.33 10.45
N PRO A 55 3.27 -20.20 10.06
CA PRO A 55 4.44 -20.25 9.21
C PRO A 55 5.42 -21.29 9.78
N ALA A 56 5.93 -22.14 8.89
CA ALA A 56 6.56 -23.40 9.27
C ALA A 56 7.62 -23.20 10.36
N GLY A 57 7.38 -23.77 11.55
CA GLY A 57 8.37 -23.81 12.64
C GLY A 57 7.93 -23.22 13.98
N GLU A 58 6.84 -22.45 14.07
CA GLU A 58 6.38 -21.89 15.34
C GLU A 58 5.25 -22.71 16.00
N LYS A 59 5.53 -23.33 17.15
CA LYS A 59 4.47 -23.77 18.08
C LYS A 59 3.94 -22.53 18.80
N LEU A 60 2.87 -21.92 18.30
CA LEU A 60 2.10 -20.98 19.12
C LEU A 60 1.46 -21.77 20.26
N ALA A 61 2.02 -21.68 21.47
CA ALA A 61 1.31 -22.09 22.66
C ALA A 61 0.07 -21.18 22.78
N GLU A 62 -1.11 -21.69 22.42
CA GLU A 62 -2.35 -20.97 22.60
C GLU A 62 -2.49 -20.59 24.07
N GLN A 63 -2.45 -19.29 24.37
CA GLN A 63 -2.65 -18.84 25.74
C GLN A 63 -4.12 -19.03 26.11
N ILE A 64 -4.44 -20.20 26.69
CA ILE A 64 -5.72 -20.49 27.31
C ILE A 64 -6.07 -19.32 28.25
N GLY A 65 -7.14 -18.58 27.93
CA GLY A 65 -7.53 -17.37 28.67
C GLY A 65 -7.60 -16.06 27.86
N SER A 66 -7.34 -16.09 26.56
CA SER A 66 -7.40 -14.90 25.69
C SER A 66 -8.74 -14.75 24.93
N PHE A 67 -9.19 -13.52 24.70
CA PHE A 67 -10.29 -13.23 23.74
C PHE A 67 -9.83 -13.31 22.27
N GLY A 68 -8.54 -13.56 22.05
CA GLY A 68 -7.92 -13.56 20.73
C GLY A 68 -8.18 -14.81 19.89
N THR A 69 -8.48 -15.95 20.52
CA THR A 69 -8.74 -17.23 19.84
C THR A 69 -10.05 -17.84 20.30
N ALA A 70 -10.58 -18.74 19.46
CA ALA A 70 -11.75 -19.53 19.76
C ALA A 70 -11.56 -20.41 21.01
N GLY A 71 -10.41 -21.10 21.12
CA GLY A 71 -10.03 -21.91 22.28
C GLY A 71 -9.89 -21.07 23.55
N GLY A 72 -9.23 -19.91 23.46
CA GLY A 72 -9.08 -18.97 24.57
C GLY A 72 -10.42 -18.44 25.10
N LEU A 73 -11.37 -18.14 24.22
CA LEU A 73 -12.71 -17.72 24.63
C LEU A 73 -13.46 -18.83 25.36
N LEU A 74 -13.44 -20.06 24.84
CA LEU A 74 -14.10 -21.21 25.46
C LEU A 74 -13.49 -21.54 26.82
N ALA A 75 -12.16 -21.40 26.96
CA ALA A 75 -11.48 -21.51 28.24
C ALA A 75 -11.98 -20.50 29.28
N LEU A 76 -12.05 -19.23 28.88
CA LEU A 76 -12.56 -18.16 29.73
C LEU A 76 -14.00 -18.43 30.18
N MET A 77 -14.86 -18.86 29.24
CA MET A 77 -16.25 -19.20 29.53
C MET A 77 -16.33 -20.36 30.53
N LEU A 78 -15.57 -21.45 30.31
CA LEU A 78 -15.57 -22.62 31.17
C LEU A 78 -15.04 -22.29 32.58
N ARG A 79 -13.89 -21.61 32.68
CA ARG A 79 -13.32 -21.14 33.96
C ARG A 79 -14.31 -20.28 34.73
N ARG A 80 -14.99 -19.37 34.05
CA ARG A 80 -15.98 -18.48 34.68
C ARG A 80 -17.26 -19.22 35.12
N ALA A 81 -17.65 -20.28 34.41
CA ALA A 81 -18.74 -21.14 34.81
C ALA A 81 -18.38 -21.95 36.07
N GLN A 82 -17.17 -22.50 36.12
CA GLN A 82 -16.64 -23.21 37.30
C GLN A 82 -16.58 -22.29 38.53
N LEU A 83 -16.03 -21.08 38.40
CA LEU A 83 -16.00 -20.08 39.48
C LEU A 83 -17.39 -19.68 39.99
N ARG A 84 -18.45 -19.95 39.22
CA ARG A 84 -19.84 -19.67 39.58
C ARG A 84 -20.61 -20.92 40.01
N GLY A 85 -19.93 -22.05 40.19
CA GLY A 85 -20.55 -23.31 40.60
C GLY A 85 -21.56 -23.85 39.59
N LYS A 86 -21.38 -23.56 38.29
CA LYS A 86 -22.28 -24.04 37.23
C LYS A 86 -22.14 -25.55 37.03
N LEU A 87 -23.27 -26.22 36.82
CA LEU A 87 -23.34 -27.66 36.60
C LEU A 87 -23.10 -28.01 35.12
N LEU A 88 -22.76 -29.27 34.84
CA LEU A 88 -22.48 -29.75 33.47
C LEU A 88 -23.63 -29.50 32.48
N GLY A 89 -24.88 -29.46 32.97
CA GLY A 89 -26.07 -29.19 32.18
C GLY A 89 -26.33 -27.72 31.87
N ASP A 90 -25.64 -26.80 32.55
CA ASP A 90 -25.86 -25.36 32.41
C ASP A 90 -25.32 -24.84 31.08
N ARG A 91 -25.95 -23.78 30.56
CA ARG A 91 -25.58 -23.16 29.28
C ARG A 91 -24.33 -22.29 29.45
N LEU A 92 -23.29 -22.58 28.67
CA LEU A 92 -22.14 -21.71 28.45
C LEU A 92 -22.42 -20.66 27.37
N TRP A 93 -23.14 -21.07 26.32
CA TRP A 93 -23.47 -20.21 25.19
C TRP A 93 -24.86 -20.54 24.63
N SER A 94 -25.52 -19.51 24.10
CA SER A 94 -26.77 -19.63 23.37
C SER A 94 -26.73 -18.76 22.12
N ARG A 95 -27.19 -19.30 20.99
CA ARG A 95 -27.28 -18.56 19.73
C ARG A 95 -28.29 -17.44 19.82
N ARG A 96 -29.36 -17.68 20.57
CA ARG A 96 -30.45 -16.74 20.79
C ARG A 96 -30.50 -16.41 22.27
N ILE A 97 -30.28 -15.14 22.54
CA ILE A 97 -30.65 -14.53 23.81
C ILE A 97 -32.03 -13.92 23.64
N ASP A 98 -32.94 -14.18 24.58
CA ASP A 98 -34.22 -13.50 24.59
C ASP A 98 -34.07 -12.03 24.99
N ALA A 99 -35.13 -11.24 24.83
CA ALA A 99 -35.06 -9.81 25.09
C ALA A 99 -34.80 -9.49 26.58
N LYS A 100 -35.31 -10.32 27.50
CA LYS A 100 -35.20 -10.12 28.95
C LYS A 100 -33.76 -10.37 29.42
N ASP A 101 -33.18 -11.48 29.01
CA ASP A 101 -31.80 -11.81 29.30
C ASP A 101 -30.85 -10.76 28.70
N PHE A 102 -31.11 -10.32 27.46
CA PHE A 102 -30.32 -9.27 26.83
C PHE A 102 -30.38 -7.94 27.61
N ALA A 103 -31.58 -7.51 28.02
CA ALA A 103 -31.76 -6.31 28.83
C ALA A 103 -31.00 -6.39 30.17
N TRP A 104 -31.01 -7.56 30.80
CA TRP A 104 -30.25 -7.81 32.02
C TRP A 104 -28.73 -7.67 31.80
N TYR A 105 -28.17 -8.25 30.74
CA TYR A 105 -26.74 -8.09 30.42
C TYR A 105 -26.37 -6.63 30.11
N THR A 106 -27.21 -5.91 29.37
CA THR A 106 -26.96 -4.49 29.09
C THR A 106 -27.03 -3.65 30.36
N GLY A 107 -27.89 -3.99 31.32
CA GLY A 107 -27.94 -3.35 32.63
C GLY A 107 -26.65 -3.54 33.45
N ILE A 108 -26.02 -4.72 33.38
CA ILE A 108 -24.71 -4.95 34.01
C ILE A 108 -23.63 -4.06 33.39
N LEU A 109 -23.63 -3.91 32.06
CA LEU A 109 -22.66 -3.08 31.35
C LEU A 109 -22.85 -1.59 31.68
N ALA A 110 -24.09 -1.13 31.75
CA ALA A 110 -24.44 0.22 32.19
C ALA A 110 -23.98 0.47 33.64
N GLY A 111 -24.24 -0.48 34.55
CA GLY A 111 -23.81 -0.40 35.96
C GLY A 111 -22.28 -0.40 36.15
N ARG A 112 -21.51 -0.76 35.12
CA ARG A 112 -20.04 -0.66 35.11
C ARG A 112 -19.52 0.68 34.57
N GLY A 113 -20.40 1.61 34.20
CA GLY A 113 -20.03 2.94 33.72
C GLY A 113 -19.41 2.96 32.32
N LEU A 114 -19.69 1.96 31.47
CA LEU A 114 -19.19 1.96 30.08
C LEU A 114 -19.81 3.11 29.28
N ARG A 115 -18.94 3.92 28.67
CA ARG A 115 -19.32 5.07 27.86
C ARG A 115 -18.95 4.86 26.39
N CYS A 116 -19.73 5.46 25.49
CA CYS A 116 -19.38 5.55 24.07
C CYS A 116 -18.38 6.69 23.82
N ASP A 117 -17.92 6.81 22.57
CA ASP A 117 -16.95 7.82 22.14
C ASP A 117 -17.41 9.28 22.39
N TYR A 118 -18.70 9.50 22.62
CA TYR A 118 -19.29 10.80 22.96
C TYR A 118 -19.48 11.01 24.48
N GLY A 119 -18.90 10.15 25.33
CA GLY A 119 -19.03 10.22 26.79
C GLY A 119 -20.40 9.84 27.35
N ARG A 120 -21.38 9.46 26.50
CA ARG A 120 -22.71 8.98 26.93
C ARG A 120 -22.69 7.51 27.30
N GLU A 121 -23.71 7.02 28.00
CA GLU A 121 -23.88 5.59 28.27
C GLU A 121 -23.82 4.76 26.97
N LEU A 122 -23.04 3.68 26.98
CA LEU A 122 -22.90 2.79 25.83
C LEU A 122 -24.16 1.91 25.69
N LYS A 123 -25.11 2.34 24.86
CA LYS A 123 -26.26 1.51 24.47
C LYS A 123 -25.82 0.39 23.52
N ILE A 124 -26.02 -0.86 23.94
CA ILE A 124 -25.74 -2.03 23.10
C ILE A 124 -26.96 -2.33 22.23
N ASP A 125 -26.79 -2.19 20.91
CA ASP A 125 -27.81 -2.54 19.92
C ASP A 125 -27.42 -3.84 19.20
N ARG A 126 -28.25 -4.87 19.35
CA ARG A 126 -28.02 -6.19 18.75
C ARG A 126 -27.91 -6.14 17.24
N THR A 127 -28.69 -5.27 16.60
CA THR A 127 -28.75 -5.15 15.15
C THR A 127 -27.45 -4.56 14.59
N LYS A 128 -26.72 -3.81 15.42
CA LYS A 128 -25.49 -3.11 15.02
C LYS A 128 -24.22 -3.91 15.22
N PHE A 129 -24.21 -5.00 16.00
CA PHE A 129 -22.98 -5.78 16.25
C PHE A 129 -22.29 -6.25 14.96
N ARG A 130 -23.06 -6.81 14.02
CA ARG A 130 -22.52 -7.27 12.73
C ARG A 130 -21.93 -6.10 11.95
N VAL A 131 -22.66 -5.00 11.86
CA VAL A 131 -22.25 -3.80 11.11
C VAL A 131 -20.99 -3.20 11.74
N THR A 132 -20.98 -2.99 13.06
CA THR A 132 -19.82 -2.48 13.82
C THR A 132 -18.59 -3.35 13.60
N TYR A 133 -18.71 -4.68 13.69
CA TYR A 133 -17.62 -5.59 13.42
C TYR A 133 -17.11 -5.48 11.97
N LYS A 134 -18.02 -5.45 10.99
CA LYS A 134 -17.65 -5.38 9.57
C LYS A 134 -17.01 -4.04 9.22
N THR A 135 -17.47 -2.93 9.80
CA THR A 135 -16.85 -1.62 9.62
C THR A 135 -15.46 -1.58 10.28
N ALA A 136 -15.32 -2.08 11.50
CA ALA A 136 -14.01 -2.16 12.17
C ALA A 136 -13.02 -3.05 11.41
N LYS A 137 -13.51 -4.17 10.84
CA LYS A 137 -12.74 -5.02 9.94
C LYS A 137 -12.29 -4.24 8.70
N ASN A 138 -13.18 -3.46 8.08
CA ASN A 138 -12.88 -2.66 6.89
C ASN A 138 -11.79 -1.63 7.14
N VAL A 139 -11.90 -0.89 8.24
CA VAL A 139 -10.90 0.09 8.67
C VAL A 139 -9.56 -0.58 8.93
N LYS A 140 -9.55 -1.69 9.68
CA LYS A 140 -8.31 -2.42 10.00
C LYS A 140 -7.60 -2.97 8.76
N SER A 141 -8.35 -3.41 7.75
CA SER A 141 -7.79 -3.88 6.48
C SER A 141 -7.61 -2.78 5.44
N ARG A 142 -7.79 -1.51 5.81
CA ARG A 142 -7.70 -0.34 4.91
C ARG A 142 -8.53 -0.50 3.62
N GLY A 143 -9.68 -1.17 3.70
CA GLY A 143 -10.56 -1.40 2.55
C GLY A 143 -10.06 -2.44 1.53
N MET A 144 -9.01 -3.22 1.83
CA MET A 144 -8.51 -4.26 0.92
C MET A 144 -9.58 -5.33 0.65
N LEU A 145 -10.19 -5.27 -0.53
CA LEU A 145 -11.31 -6.13 -0.95
C LEU A 145 -11.09 -7.63 -0.71
N PRO A 146 -9.91 -8.24 -1.02
CA PRO A 146 -9.67 -9.65 -0.75
C PRO A 146 -9.81 -10.05 0.73
N LEU A 147 -9.60 -9.10 1.65
CA LEU A 147 -9.68 -9.35 3.08
C LEU A 147 -11.08 -9.10 3.66
N VAL A 148 -11.97 -8.40 2.96
CA VAL A 148 -13.25 -7.91 3.51
C VAL A 148 -14.50 -8.38 2.76
N ALA A 149 -14.35 -8.87 1.53
CA ALA A 149 -15.45 -9.34 0.68
C ALA A 149 -15.92 -10.77 1.06
N ASP A 150 -16.12 -11.05 2.35
CA ASP A 150 -16.52 -12.40 2.80
C ASP A 150 -18.00 -12.73 2.52
N ASP A 151 -18.85 -11.70 2.44
CA ASP A 151 -20.32 -11.85 2.41
C ASP A 151 -20.96 -11.39 1.09
N ASN A 152 -20.21 -10.63 0.29
CA ASN A 152 -20.68 -9.97 -0.92
C ASN A 152 -19.57 -10.05 -1.98
N THR A 153 -19.92 -9.92 -3.25
CA THR A 153 -18.91 -9.80 -4.31
C THR A 153 -18.06 -8.54 -4.09
N PRO A 154 -16.79 -8.54 -4.56
CA PRO A 154 -15.93 -7.36 -4.48
C PRO A 154 -16.57 -6.09 -5.07
N ALA A 155 -17.30 -6.22 -6.18
CA ALA A 155 -18.00 -5.11 -6.83
C ALA A 155 -19.11 -4.50 -5.95
N VAL A 156 -19.94 -5.34 -5.31
CA VAL A 156 -20.98 -4.87 -4.37
C VAL A 156 -20.33 -4.21 -3.15
N ARG A 157 -19.20 -4.75 -2.69
CA ARG A 157 -18.45 -4.19 -1.55
C ARG A 157 -17.93 -2.78 -1.86
N ALA A 158 -17.22 -2.63 -2.97
CA ALA A 158 -16.66 -1.36 -3.41
C ALA A 158 -17.74 -0.28 -3.56
N ARG A 159 -18.87 -0.63 -4.19
CA ARG A 159 -19.94 0.35 -4.46
C ARG A 159 -20.70 0.81 -3.21
N HIS A 160 -20.94 -0.08 -2.25
CA HIS A 160 -21.90 0.19 -1.17
C HIS A 160 -21.30 0.30 0.24
N TYR A 161 -20.06 -0.12 0.44
CA TYR A 161 -19.48 -0.24 1.79
C TYR A 161 -18.14 0.48 1.96
N ASP A 162 -17.38 0.65 0.88
CA ASP A 162 -16.07 1.29 0.96
C ASP A 162 -16.21 2.81 1.09
N GLY A 163 -17.20 3.44 0.45
CA GLY A 163 -17.50 4.87 0.61
C GLY A 163 -18.10 5.32 1.96
N SER A 164 -17.95 4.54 3.03
CA SER A 164 -18.49 4.92 4.35
C SER A 164 -17.67 6.06 4.98
N GLU A 165 -18.31 6.93 5.77
CA GLU A 165 -17.64 8.06 6.45
C GLU A 165 -16.44 7.62 7.30
N ARG A 166 -16.47 6.39 7.85
CA ARG A 166 -15.36 5.86 8.66
C ARG A 166 -14.12 5.51 7.84
N MET A 167 -14.24 5.35 6.53
CA MET A 167 -13.11 5.09 5.64
C MET A 167 -12.52 6.37 5.07
N LYS A 168 -13.28 7.48 5.10
CA LYS A 168 -12.88 8.75 4.50
C LYS A 168 -11.50 9.25 4.94
N PRO A 169 -11.13 9.25 6.23
CA PRO A 169 -9.78 9.66 6.64
C PRO A 169 -8.66 8.80 6.04
N LEU A 170 -8.91 7.50 5.81
CA LEU A 170 -7.92 6.61 5.20
C LEU A 170 -7.72 6.92 3.72
N TYR A 171 -8.79 7.30 3.01
CA TYR A 171 -8.70 7.68 1.60
C TYR A 171 -8.13 9.07 1.42
N GLU A 172 -8.50 10.02 2.27
CA GLU A 172 -7.90 11.36 2.29
C GLU A 172 -6.40 11.28 2.53
N GLN A 173 -5.95 10.49 3.52
CA GLN A 173 -4.53 10.24 3.74
C GLN A 173 -3.87 9.60 2.52
N ALA A 174 -4.49 8.60 1.89
CA ALA A 174 -3.91 7.96 0.70
C ALA A 174 -3.78 8.93 -0.49
N ILE A 175 -4.72 9.86 -0.65
CA ILE A 175 -4.66 10.91 -1.66
C ILE A 175 -3.53 11.91 -1.33
N GLU A 176 -3.41 12.31 -0.06
CA GLU A 176 -2.34 13.19 0.40
C GLU A 176 -0.96 12.54 0.22
N ASP A 177 -0.80 11.29 0.65
CA ASP A 177 0.44 10.52 0.48
C ASP A 177 0.83 10.43 -1.01
N ALA A 178 -0.12 10.11 -1.89
CA ALA A 178 0.11 10.04 -3.33
C ALA A 178 0.46 11.41 -3.93
N ALA A 179 -0.18 12.49 -3.47
CA ALA A 179 0.12 13.85 -3.92
C ALA A 179 1.54 14.29 -3.49
N LEU A 180 1.93 13.97 -2.25
CA LEU A 180 3.27 14.24 -1.73
C LEU A 180 4.34 13.43 -2.46
N GLU A 181 4.08 12.14 -2.74
CA GLU A 181 4.97 11.30 -3.53
C GLU A 181 5.14 11.84 -4.96
N ALA A 182 4.04 12.22 -5.61
CA ALA A 182 4.07 12.82 -6.94
C ALA A 182 4.84 14.16 -6.96
N LEU A 183 4.66 15.00 -5.93
CA LEU A 183 5.39 16.25 -5.77
C LEU A 183 6.88 16.01 -5.56
N ALA A 184 7.26 15.09 -4.67
CA ALA A 184 8.65 14.73 -4.43
C ALA A 184 9.33 14.23 -5.72
N TYR A 185 8.64 13.36 -6.47
CA TYR A 185 9.12 12.91 -7.78
C TYR A 185 9.29 14.08 -8.77
N ALA A 186 8.32 14.99 -8.84
CA ALA A 186 8.39 16.15 -9.73
C ALA A 186 9.53 17.12 -9.36
N GLN A 187 9.80 17.29 -8.06
CA GLN A 187 10.90 18.13 -7.56
C GLN A 187 12.29 17.54 -7.79
N GLN A 188 12.40 16.21 -7.93
CA GLN A 188 13.69 15.59 -8.17
C GLN A 188 14.27 16.03 -9.52
N GLY A 189 13.50 15.88 -10.60
CA GLY A 189 13.84 16.33 -11.96
C GLY A 189 15.24 15.94 -12.47
N PRO A 190 15.63 16.34 -13.69
CA PRO A 190 17.03 16.26 -14.08
C PRO A 190 17.87 17.25 -13.25
N LYS A 191 19.07 16.83 -12.84
CA LYS A 191 20.07 17.70 -12.20
C LYS A 191 21.01 18.27 -13.25
N ILE A 192 21.30 19.56 -13.13
CA ILE A 192 22.15 20.27 -14.09
C ILE A 192 23.58 20.31 -13.55
N VAL A 193 24.52 19.85 -14.36
CA VAL A 193 25.95 19.87 -14.06
C VAL A 193 26.60 20.85 -15.03
N ASP A 194 26.67 22.12 -14.64
CA ASP A 194 27.23 23.19 -15.46
C ASP A 194 28.76 23.27 -15.38
N LEU A 195 29.41 22.15 -15.71
CA LEU A 195 30.87 22.05 -15.74
C LEU A 195 31.34 21.67 -17.15
N PRO A 196 32.51 22.17 -17.60
CA PRO A 196 33.16 21.64 -18.79
C PRO A 196 33.67 20.21 -18.55
N SER A 197 33.85 19.42 -19.62
CA SER A 197 34.26 18.01 -19.51
C SER A 197 35.65 17.83 -18.88
N ASN A 198 36.48 18.88 -18.85
CA ASN A 198 37.81 18.93 -18.26
C ASN A 198 37.86 19.75 -16.96
N ALA A 199 36.74 19.89 -16.25
CA ALA A 199 36.70 20.56 -14.95
C ALA A 199 37.69 19.92 -13.96
N ASP A 200 38.29 20.74 -13.11
CA ASP A 200 39.19 20.28 -12.05
C ASP A 200 38.43 19.63 -10.89
N ASP A 201 39.17 18.94 -10.02
CA ASP A 201 38.60 18.21 -8.88
C ASP A 201 37.93 19.14 -7.86
N GLU A 202 38.35 20.41 -7.76
CA GLU A 202 37.76 21.39 -6.84
C GLU A 202 36.36 21.80 -7.30
N ALA A 203 36.20 22.13 -8.58
CA ALA A 203 34.90 22.46 -9.16
C ALA A 203 33.93 21.27 -9.14
N VAL A 204 34.44 20.06 -9.38
CA VAL A 204 33.64 18.83 -9.27
C VAL A 204 33.21 18.58 -7.82
N SER A 205 34.09 18.77 -6.84
CA SER A 205 33.75 18.62 -5.42
C SER A 205 32.69 19.63 -4.98
N ALA A 206 32.83 20.90 -5.38
CA ALA A 206 31.83 21.93 -5.08
C ALA A 206 30.44 21.60 -5.65
N THR A 207 30.39 21.09 -6.89
CA THR A 207 29.14 20.68 -7.54
C THR A 207 28.55 19.42 -6.90
N SER A 208 29.39 18.49 -6.44
CA SER A 208 28.98 17.31 -5.65
C SER A 208 28.24 17.72 -4.39
N ASP A 209 28.79 18.66 -3.64
CA ASP A 209 28.20 19.15 -2.39
C ASP A 209 26.91 19.94 -2.63
N GLU A 210 26.87 20.77 -3.67
CA GLU A 210 25.65 21.54 -4.03
C GLU A 210 24.49 20.64 -4.42
N LEU A 211 24.75 19.59 -5.21
CA LEU A 211 23.70 18.74 -5.77
C LEU A 211 23.39 17.51 -4.92
N ASP A 212 24.17 17.24 -3.87
CA ASP A 212 24.15 16.00 -3.09
C ASP A 212 24.30 14.76 -4.01
N ILE A 213 25.33 14.78 -4.86
CA ILE A 213 25.65 13.71 -5.82
C ILE A 213 27.11 13.31 -5.64
N PRO A 214 27.43 12.01 -5.48
CA PRO A 214 28.82 11.55 -5.38
C PRO A 214 29.72 12.07 -6.51
N VAL A 215 30.91 12.56 -6.15
CA VAL A 215 31.96 13.03 -7.08
C VAL A 215 32.15 12.10 -8.28
N GLU A 216 32.22 10.78 -8.05
CA GLU A 216 32.42 9.80 -9.12
C GLU A 216 31.28 9.78 -10.15
N GLN A 217 30.03 10.00 -9.72
CA GLN A 217 28.89 10.07 -10.63
C GLN A 217 28.93 11.35 -11.49
N ILE A 218 29.40 12.46 -10.92
CA ILE A 218 29.61 13.70 -11.68
C ILE A 218 30.74 13.50 -12.69
N LYS A 219 31.88 12.94 -12.29
CA LYS A 219 33.00 12.65 -13.19
C LYS A 219 32.57 11.74 -14.34
N ALA A 220 31.88 10.64 -14.04
CA ALA A 220 31.36 9.72 -15.06
C ALA A 220 30.37 10.38 -16.04
N ALA A 221 29.56 11.33 -15.56
CA ALA A 221 28.68 12.11 -16.43
C ALA A 221 29.45 13.10 -17.34
N LEU A 222 30.49 13.75 -16.80
CA LEU A 222 31.35 14.67 -17.55
C LEU A 222 32.17 13.98 -18.65
N THR A 223 32.62 12.74 -18.40
CA THR A 223 33.28 11.92 -19.42
C THR A 223 32.29 11.29 -20.41
N GLY A 224 31.03 11.16 -20.01
CA GLY A 224 29.98 10.51 -20.78
C GLY A 224 29.95 8.99 -20.62
N GLU A 225 30.66 8.44 -19.64
CA GLU A 225 30.65 7.01 -19.32
C GLU A 225 29.24 6.49 -19.01
N THR A 226 28.42 7.32 -18.36
CA THR A 226 27.04 6.99 -17.99
C THR A 226 26.01 7.59 -18.93
N ASP A 227 26.40 7.96 -20.16
CA ASP A 227 25.48 8.53 -21.12
C ASP A 227 24.35 7.58 -21.49
N VAL A 228 23.15 8.15 -21.42
CA VAL A 228 21.98 7.69 -22.12
C VAL A 228 21.68 8.72 -23.23
N TRP A 229 20.56 8.55 -23.92
CA TRP A 229 20.27 9.29 -25.15
C TRP A 229 20.44 10.82 -25.09
N LEU A 230 19.82 11.49 -24.11
CA LEU A 230 19.81 12.96 -23.97
C LEU A 230 20.43 13.47 -22.67
N SER A 231 20.94 12.59 -21.82
CA SER A 231 21.48 12.90 -20.49
C SER A 231 22.47 11.81 -20.07
N SER A 232 23.12 11.96 -18.93
CA SER A 232 23.83 10.88 -18.24
C SER A 232 22.96 10.31 -17.10
N CYS A 233 23.10 9.03 -16.77
CA CYS A 233 22.32 8.35 -15.73
C CYS A 233 23.19 8.08 -14.50
N ARG A 234 22.82 8.64 -13.35
CA ARG A 234 23.62 8.46 -12.11
C ARG A 234 23.53 7.06 -11.51
N ASP A 235 22.40 6.37 -11.73
CA ASP A 235 22.16 5.01 -11.25
C ASP A 235 21.08 4.29 -12.08
N PHE A 236 21.51 3.39 -12.95
CA PHE A 236 20.63 2.64 -13.86
C PHE A 236 19.83 1.53 -13.15
N TYR A 237 20.33 1.03 -12.01
CA TYR A 237 19.71 -0.07 -11.26
C TYR A 237 18.87 0.43 -10.07
N ASN A 238 18.81 1.75 -9.86
CA ASN A 238 17.98 2.40 -8.85
C ASN A 238 17.03 3.42 -9.50
N SER A 239 16.32 2.98 -10.53
CA SER A 239 15.28 3.74 -11.22
C SER A 239 14.10 4.04 -10.29
N PRO A 240 13.53 5.25 -10.28
CA PRO A 240 12.32 5.55 -9.50
C PRO A 240 11.07 4.84 -10.04
N PHE A 241 11.17 4.13 -11.16
CA PHE A 241 10.04 3.46 -11.81
C PHE A 241 10.03 1.94 -11.61
N ASP A 242 11.11 1.38 -11.07
CA ASP A 242 11.33 -0.05 -10.97
C ASP A 242 11.77 -0.39 -9.55
N ALA A 243 11.66 -1.66 -9.16
CA ALA A 243 12.17 -2.09 -7.86
C ALA A 243 13.70 -1.90 -7.77
N PRO A 244 14.24 -1.48 -6.62
CA PRO A 244 15.69 -1.33 -6.44
C PRO A 244 16.48 -2.58 -6.85
N GLY A 245 17.61 -2.38 -7.52
CA GLY A 245 18.46 -3.45 -8.06
C GLY A 245 18.02 -3.97 -9.43
N ARG A 246 16.86 -3.54 -9.97
CA ARG A 246 16.45 -3.88 -11.34
C ARG A 246 16.92 -2.82 -12.33
N PRO A 247 17.37 -3.22 -13.53
CA PRO A 247 17.67 -2.27 -14.59
C PRO A 247 16.42 -1.47 -14.95
N CYS A 248 16.60 -0.18 -15.22
CA CYS A 248 15.51 0.72 -15.61
C CYS A 248 14.75 0.17 -16.82
N SER A 249 13.43 0.03 -16.69
CA SER A 249 12.55 -0.48 -17.76
C SER A 249 12.04 0.62 -18.69
N LYS A 250 12.27 1.90 -18.36
CA LYS A 250 11.75 3.02 -19.14
C LYS A 250 12.62 3.29 -20.36
N ALA A 251 11.94 3.58 -21.46
CA ALA A 251 12.60 4.08 -22.65
C ALA A 251 13.35 5.38 -22.34
N PHE A 252 14.55 5.50 -22.91
CA PHE A 252 15.51 6.57 -22.61
C PHE A 252 14.99 8.00 -22.89
N PHE A 253 13.93 8.17 -23.67
CA PHE A 253 13.31 9.49 -23.88
C PHE A 253 12.60 10.03 -22.62
N LYS A 254 12.35 9.18 -21.61
CA LYS A 254 11.84 9.62 -20.30
C LYS A 254 12.91 10.22 -19.40
N CYS A 255 14.19 10.11 -19.74
CA CYS A 255 15.30 10.52 -18.88
C CYS A 255 15.26 12.01 -18.51
N LEU A 256 14.83 12.90 -19.41
CA LEU A 256 14.75 14.35 -19.12
C LEU A 256 13.72 14.72 -18.04
N GLY A 257 12.88 13.79 -17.59
CA GLY A 257 11.97 13.99 -16.45
C GLY A 257 12.27 13.09 -15.26
N CYS A 258 13.48 12.52 -15.18
CA CYS A 258 13.88 11.53 -14.17
C CYS A 258 14.87 12.13 -13.16
N GLY A 259 14.67 11.83 -11.86
CA GLY A 259 15.58 12.22 -10.77
C GLY A 259 17.03 11.71 -10.90
N ASN A 260 17.25 10.66 -11.70
CA ASN A 260 18.59 10.10 -11.94
C ASN A 260 19.32 10.72 -13.13
N ALA A 261 18.67 11.62 -13.88
CA ALA A 261 19.30 12.22 -15.04
C ALA A 261 20.21 13.38 -14.62
N LEU A 262 21.45 13.33 -15.11
CA LEU A 262 22.39 14.44 -15.06
C LEU A 262 22.47 15.03 -16.47
N VAL A 263 22.20 16.33 -16.59
CA VAL A 263 22.38 17.04 -17.86
C VAL A 263 23.60 17.93 -17.72
N THR A 264 24.63 17.60 -18.49
CA THR A 264 25.91 18.31 -18.57
C THR A 264 25.96 19.18 -19.83
N ARG A 265 26.96 20.06 -19.94
CA ARG A 265 27.19 20.88 -21.16
C ARG A 265 27.28 20.04 -22.44
N ARG A 266 27.91 18.86 -22.38
CA ARG A 266 28.04 17.93 -23.52
C ARG A 266 26.75 17.21 -23.91
N ASN A 267 25.71 17.25 -23.07
CA ASN A 267 24.38 16.77 -23.46
C ASN A 267 23.60 17.82 -24.26
N LEU A 268 23.91 19.12 -24.10
CA LEU A 268 23.11 20.22 -24.66
C LEU A 268 22.91 20.17 -26.18
N PRO A 269 23.92 19.90 -27.03
CA PRO A 269 23.69 19.86 -28.47
C PRO A 269 22.63 18.81 -28.87
N ARG A 270 22.64 17.65 -28.20
CA ARG A 270 21.67 16.56 -28.41
C ARG A 270 20.27 16.96 -27.93
N VAL A 271 20.18 17.58 -26.76
CA VAL A 271 18.92 18.11 -26.21
C VAL A 271 18.31 19.16 -27.14
N ILE A 272 19.11 20.10 -27.65
CA ILE A 272 18.68 21.16 -28.55
C ILE A 272 18.23 20.59 -29.89
N ARG A 273 18.96 19.60 -30.44
CA ARG A 273 18.55 18.93 -31.67
C ARG A 273 17.20 18.21 -31.50
N PHE A 274 17.00 17.54 -30.37
CA PHE A 274 15.72 16.90 -30.08
C PHE A 274 14.59 17.91 -29.90
N LEU A 275 14.85 19.08 -29.30
CA LEU A 275 13.89 20.17 -29.23
C LEU A 275 13.46 20.62 -30.64
N GLY A 276 14.40 20.75 -31.57
CA GLY A 276 14.10 21.04 -32.98
C GLY A 276 13.15 20.01 -33.60
N HIS A 277 13.46 18.71 -33.44
CA HIS A 277 12.58 17.63 -33.89
C HIS A 277 11.17 17.70 -33.28
N ILE A 278 11.07 17.98 -31.98
CA ILE A 278 9.78 18.14 -31.30
C ILE A 278 8.95 19.28 -31.94
N GLU A 279 9.59 20.42 -32.25
CA GLU A 279 8.92 21.56 -32.86
C GLU A 279 8.51 21.29 -34.31
N GLU A 280 9.35 20.60 -35.08
CA GLU A 280 9.01 20.13 -36.44
C GLU A 280 7.78 19.22 -36.42
N LYS A 281 7.73 18.24 -35.48
CA LYS A 281 6.58 17.36 -35.31
C LYS A 281 5.30 18.08 -34.93
N ARG A 282 5.39 19.27 -34.32
CA ARG A 282 4.21 20.08 -33.97
C ARG A 282 3.44 20.54 -35.20
N ALA A 283 4.12 20.74 -36.33
CA ALA A 283 3.50 21.12 -37.60
C ALA A 283 2.88 19.92 -38.35
N GLU A 284 3.35 18.70 -38.08
CA GLU A 284 2.94 17.48 -38.78
C GLU A 284 1.84 16.68 -38.06
N MET A 285 1.67 16.90 -36.76
CA MET A 285 0.78 16.13 -35.90
C MET A 285 -0.45 16.93 -35.47
N SER A 286 -1.50 16.21 -35.04
CA SER A 286 -2.60 16.84 -34.30
C SER A 286 -2.09 17.42 -32.97
N GLU A 287 -2.70 18.50 -32.48
CA GLU A 287 -2.33 19.10 -31.20
C GLU A 287 -2.40 18.06 -30.05
N LEU A 288 -3.44 17.21 -30.06
CA LEU A 288 -3.63 16.19 -29.04
C LEU A 288 -2.49 15.17 -29.05
N ASP A 289 -2.13 14.63 -30.22
CA ASP A 289 -1.07 13.62 -30.33
C ASP A 289 0.29 14.20 -29.96
N TRP A 290 0.58 15.42 -30.42
CA TRP A 290 1.79 16.13 -30.04
C TRP A 290 1.87 16.36 -28.53
N ARG A 291 0.76 16.77 -27.90
CA ARG A 291 0.72 16.97 -26.45
C ARG A 291 0.95 15.67 -25.71
N LEU A 292 0.32 14.56 -26.12
CA LEU A 292 0.49 13.26 -25.47
C LEU A 292 1.93 12.74 -25.57
N LYS A 293 2.61 12.98 -26.69
CA LYS A 293 3.97 12.48 -26.93
C LYS A 293 5.06 13.40 -26.37
N PHE A 294 4.98 14.70 -26.64
CA PHE A 294 6.13 15.60 -26.52
C PHE A 294 5.97 16.72 -25.48
N SER A 295 4.76 17.11 -25.09
CA SER A 295 4.56 18.32 -24.27
C SER A 295 5.38 18.35 -22.98
N LYS A 296 5.50 17.22 -22.27
CA LYS A 296 6.29 17.15 -21.03
C LYS A 296 7.77 17.36 -21.29
N THR A 297 8.32 16.70 -22.32
CA THR A 297 9.74 16.81 -22.65
C THR A 297 10.06 18.19 -23.22
N HIS A 298 9.18 18.73 -24.07
CA HIS A 298 9.26 20.09 -24.59
C HIS A 298 9.33 21.13 -23.46
N ALA A 299 8.39 21.05 -22.51
CA ALA A 299 8.36 21.93 -21.36
C ALA A 299 9.64 21.80 -20.52
N SER A 300 10.05 20.58 -20.16
CA SER A 300 11.27 20.37 -19.36
C SER A 300 12.52 20.95 -20.03
N ILE A 301 12.68 20.77 -21.35
CA ILE A 301 13.81 21.38 -22.07
C ILE A 301 13.78 22.90 -21.97
N LEU A 302 12.63 23.53 -22.23
CA LEU A 302 12.51 24.99 -22.31
C LEU A 302 12.50 25.68 -20.95
N THR A 303 11.96 25.06 -19.90
CA THR A 303 11.74 25.71 -18.61
C THR A 303 12.67 25.20 -17.50
N GLU A 304 13.18 23.97 -17.60
CA GLU A 304 13.97 23.34 -16.52
C GLU A 304 15.42 23.09 -16.92
N ILE A 305 15.72 22.87 -18.20
CA ILE A 305 17.07 22.51 -18.66
C ILE A 305 17.79 23.73 -19.24
N LEU A 306 17.36 24.26 -20.38
CA LEU A 306 18.11 25.31 -21.09
C LEU A 306 18.31 26.59 -20.25
N PRO A 307 17.31 27.09 -19.48
CA PRO A 307 17.50 28.29 -18.67
C PRO A 307 18.48 28.13 -17.50
N ARG A 308 18.84 26.89 -17.13
CA ARG A 308 19.78 26.62 -16.04
C ARG A 308 21.24 26.60 -16.47
N PHE A 309 21.52 26.70 -17.78
CA PHE A 309 22.87 26.88 -18.30
C PHE A 309 23.11 28.36 -18.65
N PRO A 310 24.36 28.84 -18.56
CA PRO A 310 24.70 30.18 -19.02
C PRO A 310 24.31 30.38 -20.49
N PRO A 311 23.74 31.53 -20.89
CA PRO A 311 23.28 31.78 -22.26
C PRO A 311 24.36 31.56 -23.32
N ALA A 312 25.63 31.87 -23.01
CA ALA A 312 26.77 31.63 -23.90
C ALA A 312 26.96 30.13 -24.22
N ILE A 313 26.89 29.28 -23.19
CA ILE A 313 27.01 27.82 -23.33
C ILE A 313 25.84 27.26 -24.17
N VAL A 314 24.62 27.78 -23.95
CA VAL A 314 23.47 27.39 -24.76
C VAL A 314 23.64 27.84 -26.22
N ALA A 315 24.16 29.04 -26.47
CA ALA A 315 24.42 29.54 -27.82
C ALA A 315 25.48 28.69 -28.56
N GLU A 316 26.57 28.34 -27.89
CA GLU A 316 27.59 27.42 -28.42
C GLU A 316 26.97 26.06 -28.75
N ALA A 317 26.19 25.50 -27.83
CA ALA A 317 25.52 24.22 -28.04
C ALA A 317 24.51 24.25 -29.21
N ARG A 318 23.86 25.40 -29.48
CA ARG A 318 23.00 25.58 -30.66
C ARG A 318 23.78 25.52 -31.96
N ILE A 319 24.98 26.09 -32.00
CA ILE A 319 25.86 26.01 -33.18
C ILE A 319 26.24 24.55 -33.44
N VAL A 320 26.65 23.82 -32.39
CA VAL A 320 27.01 22.39 -32.51
C VAL A 320 25.81 21.54 -32.94
N ALA A 321 24.61 21.84 -32.44
CA ALA A 321 23.39 21.09 -32.78
C ALA A 321 23.03 21.14 -34.27
N GLN A 322 23.43 22.20 -34.99
CA GLN A 322 23.22 22.36 -36.43
C GLN A 322 24.19 21.50 -37.27
N GLY A 323 25.35 21.13 -36.70
CA GLY A 323 26.33 20.27 -37.35
C GLY A 323 26.04 18.77 -37.21
N THR A 324 27.00 17.94 -37.65
CA THR A 324 26.98 16.48 -37.45
C THR A 324 27.29 16.07 -36.02
N ASP A 325 28.04 16.89 -35.28
CA ASP A 325 28.48 16.60 -33.91
C ASP A 325 27.32 16.64 -32.89
N GLY A 326 26.20 17.25 -33.27
CA GLY A 326 24.95 17.19 -32.52
C GLY A 326 24.00 16.09 -32.94
N ALA A 327 24.35 15.24 -33.91
CA ALA A 327 23.44 14.23 -34.46
C ALA A 327 22.96 13.24 -33.38
N ILE A 328 21.65 13.03 -33.35
CA ILE A 328 21.01 12.04 -32.48
C ILE A 328 20.27 11.03 -33.33
N HIS A 329 20.33 9.76 -32.94
CA HIS A 329 19.40 8.76 -33.43
C HIS A 329 18.02 9.05 -32.85
N ILE A 330 17.01 9.27 -33.70
CA ILE A 330 15.63 9.45 -33.27
C ILE A 330 14.92 8.10 -33.37
N PRO A 331 14.43 7.54 -32.25
CA PRO A 331 13.73 6.26 -32.25
C PRO A 331 12.51 6.27 -33.17
N PRO A 332 12.20 5.16 -33.86
CA PRO A 332 11.04 5.07 -34.74
C PRO A 332 9.72 5.49 -34.08
N GLU A 333 9.55 5.19 -32.79
CA GLU A 333 8.36 5.54 -32.01
C GLU A 333 8.16 7.04 -31.86
N LEU A 334 9.21 7.84 -32.10
CA LEU A 334 9.19 9.31 -32.03
C LEU A 334 9.21 9.97 -33.43
N LEU A 335 9.21 9.19 -34.51
CA LEU A 335 9.16 9.71 -35.88
C LEU A 335 7.74 9.98 -36.39
N THR A 336 6.74 9.29 -35.85
CA THR A 336 5.33 9.38 -36.27
C THR A 336 4.44 9.84 -35.14
#